data_AF-A0A1I1IPP4-F1
#
_entry.id   AF-A0A1I1IPP4-F1
#
_cell.length_a   1.000
_cell.length_b   1.000
_cell.length_c   1.000
_cell.angle_alpha   90.00
_cell.angle_beta   90.00
_cell.angle_gamma   90.00
#
_symmetry.space_group_name_H-M   'P 1'
#
loop_
_entity.id
_entity.type
_entity.pdbx_description
1 polymer ?
#
loop_
_entity_poly.entity_id
_entity_poly.type
_entity_poly.pdbx_seq_one_letter_code
_entity_poly.pdbx_strand_id
1 'polypeptide(L)'
;MDELRMRMLHEIMGIYGPNQGQSIGAVIIPAFISDFKSVLEKRDNADEVSEEYMTEDKRIHLILTGRKTLGKKGFRACVTDVNFNGKELFAEGELNISLN
;
A
#
# COMPACT_ATOMS: atom_id res chain seq x y z
N MET A 1 8.78 -2.98 -3.79
CA MET A 1 8.58 -2.22 -2.54
C MET A 1 8.95 -0.76 -2.73
N ASP A 2 10.11 -0.47 -3.30
CA ASP A 2 10.60 0.90 -3.42
C ASP A 2 9.74 1.78 -4.33
N GLU A 3 9.22 1.24 -5.42
CA GLU A 3 8.33 1.98 -6.31
C GLU A 3 6.98 2.33 -5.67
N LEU A 4 6.35 1.39 -4.95
CA LEU A 4 5.12 1.65 -4.17
C LEU A 4 5.32 2.81 -3.21
N ARG A 5 6.39 2.74 -2.39
CA ARG A 5 6.72 3.76 -1.41
C ARG A 5 6.97 5.11 -2.09
N MET A 6 7.69 5.13 -3.20
CA MET A 6 8.00 6.35 -3.93
C MET A 6 6.74 7.00 -4.52
N ARG A 7 5.84 6.24 -5.15
CA ARG A 7 4.59 6.77 -5.71
C ARG A 7 3.65 7.28 -4.62
N MET A 8 3.50 6.54 -3.51
CA MET A 8 2.73 7.00 -2.36
C MET A 8 3.33 8.27 -1.74
N LEU A 9 4.66 8.33 -1.58
CA LEU A 9 5.35 9.50 -1.06
C LEU A 9 5.11 10.73 -1.94
N HIS A 10 5.16 10.57 -3.27
CA HIS A 10 4.88 11.64 -4.22
C HIS A 10 3.47 12.23 -4.01
N GLU A 11 2.45 11.40 -3.87
CA GLU A 11 1.08 11.88 -3.61
C GLU A 11 0.96 12.57 -2.23
N ILE A 12 1.59 12.02 -1.20
CA ILE A 12 1.62 12.63 0.15
C ILE A 12 2.29 14.01 0.11
N MET A 13 3.40 14.14 -0.61
CA MET A 13 4.07 15.42 -0.83
C MET A 13 3.20 16.40 -1.61
N GLY A 14 2.35 15.92 -2.53
CA GLY A 14 1.35 16.75 -3.21
C GLY A 14 0.30 17.36 -2.28
N ILE A 15 -0.06 16.66 -1.18
CA ILE A 15 -1.08 17.09 -0.22
C ILE A 15 -0.53 18.03 0.86
N TYR A 16 0.63 17.68 1.42
CA TYR A 16 1.21 18.38 2.58
C TYR A 16 2.39 19.29 2.23
N GLY A 17 2.82 19.28 0.97
CA GLY A 17 4.05 19.95 0.52
C GLY A 17 5.31 19.12 0.82
N PRO A 18 6.46 19.48 0.22
CA PRO A 18 7.65 18.63 0.20
C PRO A 18 8.20 18.26 1.58
N ASN A 19 8.40 19.25 2.45
CA ASN A 19 9.03 19.03 3.76
C ASN A 19 8.13 18.25 4.72
N GLN A 20 6.88 18.69 4.88
CA GLN A 20 5.92 18.04 5.77
C GLN A 20 5.50 16.67 5.23
N GLY A 21 5.25 16.57 3.92
CA GLY A 21 4.90 15.31 3.27
C GLY A 21 5.99 14.26 3.37
N GLN A 22 7.27 14.65 3.33
CA GLN A 22 8.37 13.72 3.55
C GLN A 22 8.38 13.15 4.98
N SER A 23 8.22 14.00 6.00
CA SER A 23 8.14 13.55 7.39
C SER A 23 6.93 12.66 7.65
N ILE A 24 5.76 13.04 7.12
CA ILE A 24 4.53 12.24 7.24
C ILE A 24 4.68 10.90 6.52
N GLY A 25 5.12 10.92 5.26
CA GLY A 25 5.27 9.73 4.43
C GLY A 25 6.25 8.70 5.00
N ALA A 26 7.33 9.17 5.64
CA ALA A 26 8.29 8.30 6.34
C ALA A 26 7.66 7.49 7.50
N VAL A 27 6.54 7.96 8.06
CA VAL A 27 5.84 7.30 9.18
C VAL A 27 4.63 6.50 8.69
N ILE A 28 3.77 7.11 7.87
CA ILE A 28 2.47 6.48 7.54
C ILE A 28 2.61 5.38 6.49
N ILE A 29 3.51 5.51 5.52
CA ILE A 29 3.67 4.50 4.46
C ILE A 29 4.12 3.16 5.05
N PRO A 30 5.15 3.09 5.93
CA PRO A 30 5.49 1.84 6.60
C PRO A 30 4.35 1.29 7.45
N ALA A 31 3.60 2.15 8.14
CA ALA A 31 2.47 1.72 8.98
C ALA A 31 1.37 1.05 8.16
N PHE A 32 0.90 1.68 7.07
CA PHE A 32 -0.11 1.11 6.17
C PHE A 32 0.35 -0.21 5.57
N ILE A 33 1.59 -0.27 5.06
CA ILE A 33 2.09 -1.49 4.44
C ILE A 33 2.26 -2.63 5.47
N SER A 34 2.75 -2.32 6.67
CA SER A 34 2.95 -3.32 7.73
C SER A 34 1.62 -3.88 8.24
N ASP A 35 0.62 -3.02 8.40
CA ASP A 35 -0.72 -3.43 8.78
C ASP A 35 -1.34 -4.32 7.70
N PHE A 36 -1.32 -3.86 6.44
CA PHE A 36 -1.86 -4.62 5.31
C PHE A 36 -1.19 -5.98 5.14
N LYS A 37 0.14 -6.04 5.29
CA LYS A 37 0.90 -7.30 5.29
C LYS A 37 0.37 -8.25 6.37
N SER A 38 0.12 -7.74 7.57
CA SER A 38 -0.40 -8.54 8.69
C SER A 38 -1.81 -9.06 8.42
N VAL A 39 -2.66 -8.28 7.73
CA VAL A 39 -3.99 -8.72 7.28
C VAL A 39 -3.86 -9.87 6.29
N LEU A 40 -3.02 -9.73 5.26
CA LEU A 40 -2.79 -10.79 4.28
C LEU A 40 -2.23 -12.05 4.95
N GLU A 41 -1.25 -11.91 5.85
CA GLU A 41 -0.61 -13.03 6.56
C GLU A 41 -1.57 -13.84 7.43
N LYS A 42 -2.64 -13.24 7.97
CA LYS A 42 -3.66 -13.94 8.76
C LYS A 42 -4.68 -14.73 7.93
N ARG A 43 -4.74 -14.53 6.61
CA ARG A 43 -5.70 -15.23 5.73
C ARG A 43 -5.25 -16.64 5.41
N ASP A 44 -6.16 -17.62 5.46
CA ASP A 44 -5.83 -19.02 5.14
C ASP A 44 -5.79 -19.31 3.63
N ASN A 45 -6.35 -18.42 2.81
CA ASN A 45 -6.50 -18.61 1.37
C ASN A 45 -5.76 -17.53 0.56
N ALA A 46 -5.75 -17.73 -0.76
CA ALA A 46 -5.09 -16.85 -1.74
C ALA A 46 -6.04 -15.82 -2.35
N ASP A 47 -7.17 -15.57 -1.70
CA ASP A 47 -8.18 -14.63 -2.17
C ASP A 47 -7.65 -13.20 -2.10
N GLU A 48 -8.21 -12.35 -2.95
CA GLU A 48 -7.91 -10.93 -2.96
C GLU A 48 -8.64 -10.23 -1.81
N VAL A 49 -7.92 -9.33 -1.15
CA VAL A 49 -8.39 -8.56 0.01
C VAL A 49 -8.08 -7.10 -0.24
N SER A 50 -9.03 -6.24 0.11
CA SER A 50 -8.86 -4.79 0.12
C SER A 50 -9.01 -4.27 1.53
N GLU A 51 -8.11 -3.39 1.94
CA GLU A 51 -8.19 -2.65 3.21
C GLU A 51 -8.14 -1.15 2.94
N GLU A 52 -8.90 -0.41 3.75
CA GLU A 52 -9.01 1.05 3.66
C GLU A 52 -8.31 1.71 4.84
N TYR A 53 -7.51 2.73 4.54
CA TYR A 53 -6.74 3.50 5.48
C TYR A 53 -7.06 4.98 5.32
N MET A 54 -7.31 5.68 6.43
CA MET A 54 -7.61 7.10 6.42
C MET A 54 -6.82 7.81 7.52
N THR A 55 -6.22 8.96 7.20
CA THR A 55 -5.59 9.81 8.21
C THR A 55 -6.63 10.53 9.07
N GLU A 56 -6.28 10.91 10.29
CA GLU A 56 -7.20 11.59 11.22
C GLU A 56 -7.74 12.92 10.65
N ASP A 57 -6.90 13.65 9.90
CA ASP A 57 -7.25 14.88 9.23
C ASP A 57 -8.08 14.68 7.94
N LYS A 58 -8.32 13.41 7.56
CA LYS A 58 -9.08 12.96 6.38
C LYS A 58 -8.53 13.43 5.04
N ARG A 59 -7.27 13.87 4.99
CA ARG A 59 -6.66 14.31 3.73
C ARG A 59 -6.11 13.16 2.90
N ILE A 60 -5.86 12.01 3.52
CA ILE A 60 -5.47 10.78 2.85
C ILE A 60 -6.56 9.73 3.09
N HIS A 61 -7.04 9.15 2.00
CA HIS A 61 -7.80 7.91 1.92
C HIS A 61 -7.06 6.99 0.97
N LEU A 62 -6.60 5.85 1.49
CA LEU A 62 -5.80 4.88 0.77
C LEU A 62 -6.53 3.54 0.79
N ILE A 63 -6.68 2.91 -0.37
CA ILE A 63 -7.15 1.54 -0.49
C ILE A 63 -5.99 0.71 -1.01
N LEU A 64 -5.61 -0.32 -0.25
CA LEU A 64 -4.62 -1.31 -0.67
C LEU A 64 -5.36 -2.60 -0.98
N THR A 65 -5.16 -3.12 -2.19
CA THR A 65 -5.67 -4.42 -2.61
C THR A 65 -4.51 -5.36 -2.85
N GLY A 66 -4.69 -6.62 -2.47
CA GLY A 66 -3.60 -7.59 -2.48
C GLY A 66 -4.05 -8.99 -2.17
N ARG A 67 -3.13 -9.94 -2.34
CA ARG A 67 -3.36 -11.36 -2.09
C ARG A 67 -2.09 -12.08 -1.71
N LYS A 68 -2.24 -13.28 -1.17
CA LYS A 68 -1.14 -14.24 -1.02
C LYS A 68 -0.88 -14.93 -2.36
N THR A 69 0.37 -14.95 -2.78
CA THR A 69 0.82 -15.73 -3.94
C THR A 69 1.73 -16.86 -3.48
N LEU A 70 1.65 -18.02 -4.14
CA LEU A 70 2.53 -19.15 -3.82
C LEU A 70 3.94 -18.88 -4.38
N GLY A 71 4.92 -18.74 -3.50
CA GLY A 71 6.32 -18.58 -3.84
C GLY A 71 7.16 -19.82 -3.50
N LYS A 72 8.44 -19.80 -3.90
CA LYS A 72 9.39 -20.91 -3.66
C LYS A 72 9.61 -21.27 -2.18
N LYS A 73 9.29 -20.36 -1.24
CA LYS A 73 9.46 -20.53 0.21
C LYS A 73 8.13 -20.53 0.97
N GLY A 74 7.01 -20.77 0.29
CA GLY A 74 5.65 -20.67 0.85
C GLY A 74 4.91 -19.45 0.32
N PHE A 75 3.82 -19.06 0.99
CA PHE A 75 3.01 -17.92 0.59
C PHE A 75 3.75 -16.58 0.77
N ARG A 76 3.55 -15.68 -0.18
CA ARG A 76 4.13 -14.34 -0.25
C ARG A 76 3.00 -13.32 -0.33
N ALA A 77 2.97 -12.35 0.58
CA ALA A 77 2.01 -11.26 0.51
C ALA A 77 2.40 -10.29 -0.62
N CYS A 78 1.44 -10.00 -1.50
CA CYS A 78 1.61 -9.08 -2.61
C CYS A 78 0.49 -8.04 -2.64
N VAL A 79 0.84 -6.80 -2.98
CA VAL A 79 -0.11 -5.74 -3.36
C VAL A 79 -0.36 -5.85 -4.86
N THR A 80 -1.64 -5.87 -5.24
CA THR A 80 -2.15 -5.98 -6.61
C THR A 80 -2.80 -4.70 -7.10
N ASP A 81 -3.28 -3.83 -6.20
CA ASP A 81 -3.74 -2.49 -6.57
C ASP A 81 -3.59 -1.49 -5.41
N VAL A 82 -3.51 -0.20 -5.76
CA VAL A 82 -3.36 0.92 -4.84
C VAL A 82 -4.16 2.11 -5.34
N ASN A 83 -5.24 2.43 -4.63
CA ASN A 83 -6.02 3.64 -4.85
C ASN A 83 -5.68 4.67 -3.77
N PHE A 84 -5.25 5.86 -4.19
CA PHE A 84 -4.89 6.96 -3.30
C PHE A 84 -5.79 8.16 -3.60
N ASN A 85 -6.63 8.55 -2.66
CA ASN A 85 -7.61 9.64 -2.80
C ASN A 85 -8.47 9.53 -4.07
N GLY A 86 -8.90 8.31 -4.43
CA GLY A 86 -9.70 8.05 -5.62
C GLY A 86 -8.88 7.88 -6.90
N LYS A 87 -7.54 7.95 -6.85
CA LYS A 87 -6.64 7.79 -7.99
C LYS A 87 -5.88 6.46 -7.91
N GLU A 88 -5.94 5.65 -8.96
CA GLU A 88 -5.08 4.48 -9.11
C GLU A 88 -3.63 4.91 -9.32
N LEU A 89 -2.71 4.39 -8.50
CA LEU A 89 -1.28 4.76 -8.58
C LEU A 89 -0.51 3.99 -9.65
N PHE A 90 -1.11 2.94 -10.20
CA PHE A 90 -0.50 2.04 -11.16
C PHE A 90 -1.54 1.68 -12.22
N ALA A 91 -1.08 1.44 -13.45
CA ALA A 91 -1.99 0.96 -14.48
C ALA A 91 -2.33 -0.52 -14.24
N GLU A 92 -3.46 -0.95 -14.81
CA GLU A 92 -3.90 -2.35 -14.74
C GLU A 92 -2.78 -3.30 -15.19
N GLY A 93 -2.44 -4.27 -14.33
CA GLY A 93 -1.40 -5.26 -14.60
C GLY A 93 0.04 -4.82 -14.29
N GLU A 94 0.28 -3.58 -13.87
CA GLU A 94 1.62 -3.11 -13.47
C GLU A 94 2.03 -3.56 -12.06
N LEU A 95 1.07 -3.99 -11.22
CA LEU A 95 1.35 -4.25 -9.80
C LEU A 95 1.35 -5.73 -9.44
N ASN A 96 2.53 -6.21 -9.02
CA ASN A 96 2.66 -7.42 -8.21
C ASN A 96 3.82 -7.22 -7.24
N ILE A 97 3.62 -6.29 -6.31
CA ILE A 97 4.68 -5.88 -5.38
C ILE A 97 4.59 -6.73 -4.13
N SER A 98 5.61 -7.57 -3.95
CA SER A 98 5.73 -8.31 -2.70
C SER A 98 6.13 -7.42 -1.53
N LEU A 99 5.56 -7.74 -0.37
CA LEU A 99 5.79 -7.10 0.93
C LEU A 99 6.93 -7.74 1.74
N ASN A 100 7.88 -8.41 1.09
CA ASN A 100 9.00 -9.12 1.75
C ASN A 100 10.04 -8.15 2.31
#